data_AF-A0A3M0YQ30-F1
#
_entry.id   AF-A0A3M0YQ30-F1
#
_cell.length_a   1.000
_cell.length_b   1.000
_cell.length_c   1.000
_cell.angle_alpha   90.00
_cell.angle_beta   90.00
_cell.angle_gamma   90.00
#
_symmetry.space_group_name_H-M   'P 1'
#
loop_
_entity.id
_entity.type
_entity.pdbx_description
1 polymer ?
#
loop_
_entity_poly.entity_id
_entity_poly.type
_entity_poly.pdbx_seq_one_letter_code
_entity_poly.pdbx_strand_id
1 'polypeptide(L)'
;MQDERGEETIIGGLTRRILDELAMRDALAISSGLAHFRFRPADLVFVLDSLLVEFGVHVRLHTWFSAPVMEDGRISGVIVEDVSGRRMIRTRFVIDTTSDALVVQRAGFACREPAQVQPPTTCAVIEGLQQFARDYPQYPLERILFDPQYPEALPPGFIWGAALPGSSDLRMVAGTRVHGANCAHAEELTAAELEGRRQLRSMMDLLRHHFPGSRPPIPVITASHIGIRQTRHIHGLQRVHEQDLLSGHRFPDAIGCGTY
;
A
#
# COMPACT_ATOMS: atom_id res chain seq x y z
N MET A 1 -12.84 9.32 13.17
CA MET A 1 -12.76 10.64 12.52
C MET A 1 -14.15 11.22 12.46
N GLN A 2 -14.24 12.54 12.62
CA GLN A 2 -15.52 13.24 12.50
C GLN A 2 -15.70 13.81 11.08
N ASP A 3 -16.90 14.26 10.76
CA ASP A 3 -17.19 15.05 9.57
C ASP A 3 -16.47 16.40 9.61
N GLU A 4 -16.51 17.15 8.50
CA GLU A 4 -15.84 18.45 8.40
C GLU A 4 -16.34 19.47 9.44
N ARG A 5 -17.53 19.25 10.00
CA ARG A 5 -18.14 20.08 11.05
C ARG A 5 -17.85 19.60 12.47
N GLY A 6 -17.27 18.41 12.64
CA GLY A 6 -17.00 17.83 13.96
C GLY A 6 -18.25 17.26 14.66
N GLU A 7 -19.37 17.16 13.97
CA GLU A 7 -20.69 16.83 14.52
C GLU A 7 -20.93 15.31 14.52
N GLU A 8 -20.46 14.60 13.50
CA GLU A 8 -20.70 13.17 13.34
C GLU A 8 -19.40 12.37 13.24
N THR A 9 -19.32 11.19 13.89
CA THR A 9 -18.21 10.27 13.65
C THR A 9 -18.42 9.52 12.33
N ILE A 10 -17.68 9.89 11.29
CA ILE A 10 -17.73 9.24 9.97
C ILE A 10 -16.91 7.93 9.96
N ILE A 11 -15.74 7.91 10.59
CA ILE A 11 -14.83 6.73 10.56
C ILE A 11 -14.61 6.21 11.98
N GLY A 12 -15.13 5.00 12.24
CA GLY A 12 -15.11 4.34 13.54
C GLY A 12 -14.70 2.86 13.44
N GLY A 13 -15.31 2.00 14.27
CA GLY A 13 -15.14 0.55 14.21
C GLY A 13 -13.68 0.08 14.35
N LEU A 14 -13.29 -0.89 13.53
CA LEU A 14 -11.93 -1.45 13.54
C LEU A 14 -10.85 -0.40 13.29
N THR A 15 -11.09 0.60 12.45
CA THR A 15 -10.13 1.69 12.23
C THR A 15 -9.85 2.43 13.52
N ARG A 16 -10.90 2.78 14.29
CA ARG A 16 -10.72 3.46 15.58
C ARG A 16 -9.96 2.58 16.56
N ARG A 17 -10.32 1.30 16.63
CA ARG A 17 -9.64 0.33 17.48
C ARG A 17 -8.15 0.21 17.16
N ILE A 18 -7.78 0.11 15.88
CA ILE A 18 -6.38 0.06 15.44
C ILE A 18 -5.63 1.33 15.87
N LEU A 19 -6.25 2.50 15.71
CA LEU A 19 -5.64 3.77 16.12
C LEU A 19 -5.42 3.84 17.64
N ASP A 20 -6.40 3.42 18.44
CA ASP A 20 -6.28 3.40 19.90
C ASP A 20 -5.16 2.43 20.36
N GLU A 21 -5.07 1.24 19.75
CA GLU A 21 -4.01 0.26 19.99
C GLU A 21 -2.61 0.78 19.61
N LEU A 22 -2.49 1.49 18.49
CA LEU A 22 -1.24 2.14 18.09
C LEU A 22 -0.87 3.29 19.05
N ALA A 23 -1.86 4.05 19.53
CA ALA A 23 -1.63 5.12 20.49
C ALA A 23 -1.10 4.57 21.82
N MET A 24 -1.63 3.45 22.32
CA MET A 24 -1.13 2.78 23.54
C MET A 24 0.31 2.29 23.42
N ARG A 25 0.86 2.17 22.21
CA ARG A 25 2.25 1.76 21.93
C ARG A 25 3.18 2.93 21.59
N ASP A 26 2.71 4.18 21.76
CA ASP A 26 3.40 5.39 21.31
C ASP A 26 3.79 5.32 19.81
N ALA A 27 2.99 4.59 19.02
CA ALA A 27 3.24 4.31 17.61
C ALA A 27 2.38 5.17 16.68
N LEU A 28 1.58 6.10 17.22
CA LEU A 28 0.66 6.97 16.50
C LEU A 28 1.02 8.44 16.74
N ALA A 29 1.01 9.25 15.68
CA ALA A 29 1.03 10.69 15.75
C ALA A 29 -0.16 11.25 14.95
N ILE A 30 -0.91 12.15 15.58
CA ILE A 30 -2.09 12.81 15.01
C ILE A 30 -1.71 14.24 14.64
N SER A 31 -1.99 14.64 13.41
CA SER A 31 -1.77 16.01 12.93
C SER A 31 -3.04 16.83 13.18
N SER A 32 -2.94 18.04 13.73
CA SER A 32 -4.10 18.93 13.87
C SER A 32 -4.50 19.53 12.52
N GLY A 33 -5.80 19.62 12.23
CA GLY A 33 -6.37 20.39 11.11
C GLY A 33 -6.84 19.57 9.90
N LEU A 34 -6.16 18.48 9.56
CA LEU A 34 -6.61 17.48 8.58
C LEU A 34 -6.47 16.13 9.28
N ALA A 35 -7.45 15.24 9.21
CA ALA A 35 -7.48 13.97 9.95
C ALA A 35 -6.45 12.93 9.45
N HIS A 36 -5.18 13.33 9.29
CA HIS A 36 -4.07 12.49 8.89
C HIS A 36 -3.38 11.88 10.11
N PHE A 37 -3.37 10.55 10.11
CA PHE A 37 -2.67 9.72 11.07
C PHE A 37 -1.33 9.28 10.50
N ARG A 38 -0.27 9.46 11.27
CA ARG A 38 1.04 8.86 10.99
C ARG A 38 1.26 7.76 12.00
N PHE A 39 1.68 6.59 11.55
CA PHE A 39 1.96 5.47 12.43
C PHE A 39 3.25 4.77 12.04
N ARG A 40 3.86 4.05 12.98
CA ARG A 40 4.98 3.15 12.69
C ARG A 40 4.43 1.87 12.04
N PRO A 41 4.82 1.52 10.80
CA PRO A 41 4.26 0.36 10.10
C PRO A 41 4.54 -0.98 10.81
N ALA A 42 5.68 -1.10 11.50
CA ALA A 42 6.01 -2.32 12.25
C ALA A 42 5.03 -2.58 13.40
N ASP A 43 4.62 -1.56 14.14
CA ASP A 43 3.63 -1.69 15.21
C ASP A 43 2.24 -2.07 14.68
N LEU A 44 1.88 -1.60 13.49
CA LEU A 44 0.61 -1.98 12.84
C LEU A 44 0.53 -3.50 12.61
N VAL A 45 1.64 -4.16 12.28
CA VAL A 45 1.68 -5.63 12.13
C VAL A 45 1.27 -6.31 13.44
N PHE A 46 1.85 -5.91 14.58
CA PHE A 46 1.53 -6.51 15.88
C PHE A 46 0.07 -6.28 16.28
N VAL A 47 -0.47 -5.09 15.99
CA VAL A 47 -1.87 -4.77 16.25
C VAL A 47 -2.78 -5.66 15.40
N LEU A 48 -2.50 -5.80 14.10
CA LEU A 48 -3.31 -6.63 13.21
C LEU A 48 -3.26 -8.12 13.59
N ASP A 49 -2.08 -8.65 13.93
CA ASP A 49 -1.94 -10.04 14.39
C ASP A 49 -2.77 -10.29 15.66
N SER A 50 -2.71 -9.37 16.61
CA SER A 50 -3.48 -9.46 17.86
C SER A 50 -4.99 -9.45 17.60
N LEU A 51 -5.46 -8.58 16.71
CA LEU A 51 -6.87 -8.51 16.32
C LEU A 51 -7.34 -9.79 15.63
N LEU A 52 -6.54 -10.35 14.72
CA LEU A 52 -6.89 -11.59 14.04
C LEU A 52 -7.06 -12.76 15.01
N VAL A 53 -6.16 -12.88 16.00
CA VAL A 53 -6.25 -13.90 17.05
C VAL A 53 -7.49 -13.68 17.92
N GLU A 54 -7.75 -12.45 18.34
CA GLU A 54 -8.91 -12.13 19.17
C GLU A 54 -10.24 -12.47 18.49
N PHE A 55 -10.35 -12.15 17.19
CA PHE A 55 -11.54 -12.49 16.40
C PHE A 55 -11.62 -13.97 15.99
N GLY A 56 -10.68 -14.82 16.43
CA GLY A 56 -10.65 -16.24 16.12
C GLY A 56 -10.42 -16.53 14.63
N VAL A 57 -9.75 -15.61 13.92
CA VAL A 57 -9.43 -15.78 12.50
C VAL A 57 -8.28 -16.78 12.36
N HIS A 58 -8.51 -17.84 11.58
CA HIS A 58 -7.48 -18.84 11.30
C HIS A 58 -6.53 -18.33 10.20
N VAL A 59 -5.49 -17.62 10.61
CA VAL A 59 -4.50 -17.01 9.71
C VAL A 59 -3.55 -18.06 9.12
N ARG A 60 -3.18 -17.88 7.85
CA ARG A 60 -2.23 -18.73 7.12
C ARG A 60 -1.22 -17.87 6.35
N LEU A 61 -0.13 -17.48 6.99
CA LEU A 61 0.85 -16.53 6.45
C LEU A 61 1.71 -17.08 5.29
N HIS A 62 1.94 -18.39 5.24
CA HIS A 62 2.79 -19.05 4.22
C HIS A 62 1.98 -19.87 3.22
N THR A 63 0.74 -19.46 2.94
CA THR A 63 -0.18 -20.18 2.07
C THR A 63 -0.50 -19.35 0.84
N TRP A 64 -0.24 -19.92 -0.34
CA TRP A 64 -0.45 -19.27 -1.63
C TRP A 64 -1.69 -19.83 -2.31
N PHE A 65 -2.51 -18.95 -2.89
CA PHE A 65 -3.61 -19.35 -3.74
C PHE A 65 -3.10 -19.93 -5.08
N SER A 66 -3.64 -21.07 -5.49
CA SER A 66 -3.32 -21.72 -6.76
C SER A 66 -4.47 -21.67 -7.76
N ALA A 67 -5.67 -22.09 -7.37
CA ALA A 67 -6.81 -22.16 -8.29
C ALA A 67 -8.14 -22.16 -7.52
N PRO A 68 -9.23 -21.63 -8.09
CA PRO A 68 -10.57 -21.85 -7.54
C PRO A 68 -11.06 -23.24 -7.91
N VAL A 69 -11.98 -23.77 -7.11
CA VAL A 69 -12.75 -24.98 -7.43
C VAL A 69 -14.19 -24.54 -7.68
N MET A 70 -14.72 -24.88 -8.84
CA MET A 70 -16.05 -24.47 -9.29
C MET A 70 -17.03 -25.63 -9.20
N GLU A 71 -18.22 -25.38 -8.64
CA GLU A 71 -19.36 -26.30 -8.63
C GLU A 71 -20.62 -25.46 -8.92
N ASP A 72 -21.48 -25.86 -9.86
CA ASP A 72 -22.74 -25.16 -10.19
C ASP A 72 -22.59 -23.64 -10.42
N GLY A 73 -21.50 -23.20 -11.05
CA GLY A 73 -21.23 -21.78 -11.34
C GLY A 73 -20.83 -20.94 -10.12
N ARG A 74 -20.58 -21.56 -8.96
CA ARG A 74 -20.06 -20.90 -7.74
C ARG A 74 -18.71 -21.50 -7.33
N ILE A 75 -17.92 -20.73 -6.60
CA ILE A 75 -16.69 -21.22 -5.99
C ILE A 75 -17.06 -22.09 -4.78
N SER A 76 -16.71 -23.38 -4.80
CA SER A 76 -16.90 -24.33 -3.68
C SER A 76 -15.65 -24.47 -2.80
N GLY A 77 -14.51 -23.94 -3.25
CA GLY A 77 -13.26 -23.95 -2.51
C GLY A 77 -12.11 -23.31 -3.28
N VAL A 78 -10.96 -23.27 -2.63
CA VAL A 78 -9.70 -22.83 -3.25
C VAL A 78 -8.63 -23.87 -3.03
N ILE A 79 -7.86 -24.14 -4.09
CA ILE A 79 -6.62 -24.88 -4.03
C ILE A 79 -5.53 -23.92 -3.54
N VAL A 80 -4.80 -24.36 -2.53
CA VAL A 80 -3.68 -23.63 -1.93
C VAL A 80 -2.43 -24.49 -1.89
N GLU A 81 -1.28 -23.83 -1.84
CA GLU A 81 0.04 -24.45 -1.71
C GLU A 81 0.76 -23.83 -0.50
N ASP A 82 1.42 -24.66 0.30
CA ASP A 82 2.40 -24.23 1.31
C ASP A 82 3.42 -25.35 1.57
N VAL A 83 4.26 -25.18 2.59
CA VAL A 83 5.33 -26.13 2.94
C VAL A 83 4.81 -27.54 3.27
N SER A 84 3.53 -27.69 3.62
CA SER A 84 2.89 -29.00 3.86
C SER A 84 2.27 -29.60 2.58
N GLY A 85 2.41 -28.92 1.45
CA GLY A 85 1.92 -29.33 0.13
C GLY A 85 0.54 -28.80 -0.24
N ARG A 86 0.14 -29.13 -1.47
CA ARG A 86 -1.11 -28.71 -2.10
C ARG A 86 -2.34 -29.31 -1.45
N ARG A 87 -3.35 -28.48 -1.18
CA ARG A 87 -4.65 -28.92 -0.66
C ARG A 87 -5.80 -28.00 -1.06
N MET A 88 -7.02 -28.49 -0.90
CA MET A 88 -8.23 -27.70 -1.06
C MET A 88 -8.72 -27.20 0.30
N ILE A 89 -9.10 -25.93 0.38
CA ILE A 89 -9.94 -25.38 1.45
C ILE A 89 -11.36 -25.27 0.89
N ARG A 90 -12.28 -26.12 1.36
CA ARG A 90 -13.71 -26.02 1.02
C ARG A 90 -14.31 -24.80 1.72
N THR A 91 -15.12 -24.03 1.01
CA THR A 91 -15.81 -22.86 1.57
C THR A 91 -17.14 -22.60 0.87
N ARG A 92 -18.00 -21.83 1.53
CA ARG A 92 -19.26 -21.33 0.96
C ARG A 92 -19.07 -19.97 0.28
N PHE A 93 -18.08 -19.21 0.72
CA PHE A 93 -17.82 -17.85 0.26
C PHE A 93 -16.31 -17.60 0.20
N VAL A 94 -15.90 -16.77 -0.76
CA VAL A 94 -14.53 -16.28 -0.89
C VAL A 94 -14.58 -14.76 -0.97
N ILE A 95 -13.77 -14.10 -0.16
CA ILE A 95 -13.54 -12.66 -0.23
C ILE A 95 -12.17 -12.47 -0.89
N ASP A 96 -12.15 -11.93 -2.11
CA ASP A 96 -10.91 -11.67 -2.85
C ASP A 96 -10.33 -10.32 -2.44
N THR A 97 -9.32 -10.35 -1.56
CA THR A 97 -8.54 -9.18 -1.13
C THR A 97 -7.15 -9.15 -1.75
N THR A 98 -6.94 -9.81 -2.90
CA THR A 98 -5.64 -9.88 -3.59
C THR A 98 -5.19 -8.55 -4.18
N SER A 99 -6.09 -7.56 -4.25
CA SER A 99 -5.91 -6.25 -4.91
C SER A 99 -5.73 -6.32 -6.44
N ASP A 100 -5.68 -7.52 -7.03
CA ASP A 100 -5.56 -7.76 -8.49
C ASP A 100 -6.77 -8.57 -9.04
N ALA A 101 -7.82 -8.77 -8.24
CA ALA A 101 -8.97 -9.58 -8.59
C ALA A 101 -8.59 -11.00 -9.09
N LEU A 102 -7.47 -11.54 -8.57
CA LEU A 102 -6.83 -12.75 -9.08
C LEU A 102 -7.75 -13.97 -8.93
N VAL A 103 -8.43 -14.10 -7.79
CA VAL A 103 -9.32 -15.24 -7.53
C VAL A 103 -10.55 -15.15 -8.41
N VAL A 104 -11.14 -13.95 -8.51
CA VAL A 104 -12.32 -13.68 -9.34
C VAL A 104 -12.03 -13.94 -10.81
N GLN A 105 -10.90 -13.44 -11.32
CA GLN A 105 -10.48 -13.65 -12.71
C GLN A 105 -10.24 -15.14 -13.00
N ARG A 106 -9.54 -15.87 -12.11
CA ARG A 106 -9.30 -17.31 -12.30
C ARG A 106 -10.56 -18.16 -12.18
N ALA A 107 -11.59 -17.66 -11.50
CA ALA A 107 -12.89 -18.31 -11.44
C ALA A 107 -13.74 -18.09 -12.71
N GLY A 108 -13.24 -17.33 -13.69
CA GLY A 108 -13.91 -17.06 -14.96
C GLY A 108 -14.95 -15.94 -14.89
N PHE A 109 -14.99 -15.17 -13.79
CA PHE A 109 -15.87 -14.01 -13.69
C PHE A 109 -15.28 -12.81 -14.41
N ALA A 110 -16.16 -11.92 -14.89
CA ALA A 110 -15.76 -10.79 -15.70
C ALA A 110 -14.93 -9.78 -14.88
N CYS A 111 -13.77 -9.42 -15.43
CA CYS A 111 -12.93 -8.32 -14.98
C CYS A 111 -12.67 -7.36 -16.15
N ARG A 112 -12.54 -6.07 -15.87
CA ARG A 112 -12.03 -5.08 -16.81
C ARG A 112 -10.59 -4.72 -16.47
N GLU A 113 -9.82 -4.45 -17.51
CA GLU A 113 -8.51 -3.84 -17.40
C GLU A 113 -8.62 -2.36 -17.83
N PRO A 114 -7.98 -1.43 -17.10
CA PRO A 114 -7.92 -0.05 -17.52
C PRO A 114 -6.97 0.09 -18.73
N ALA A 115 -7.28 1.02 -19.63
CA ALA A 115 -6.41 1.30 -20.78
C ALA A 115 -5.01 1.78 -20.35
N GLN A 116 -4.92 2.42 -19.18
CA GLN A 116 -3.67 2.84 -18.56
C GLN A 116 -3.69 2.46 -17.08
N VAL A 117 -2.69 1.68 -16.66
CA VAL A 117 -2.50 1.29 -15.27
C VAL A 117 -1.72 2.36 -14.50
N GLN A 118 -2.07 2.55 -13.22
CA GLN A 118 -1.25 3.36 -12.32
C GLN A 118 0.10 2.67 -12.08
N PRO A 119 1.23 3.41 -12.10
CA PRO A 119 2.54 2.84 -11.92
C PRO A 119 2.67 2.26 -10.50
N PRO A 120 3.18 1.02 -10.34
CA PRO A 120 3.51 0.48 -9.03
C PRO A 120 4.67 1.25 -8.40
N THR A 121 4.74 1.23 -7.07
CA THR A 121 5.70 2.00 -6.27
C THR A 121 6.39 1.11 -5.24
N THR A 122 7.72 1.13 -5.21
CA THR A 122 8.51 0.57 -4.11
C THR A 122 8.64 1.61 -3.02
N CYS A 123 7.94 1.40 -1.90
CA CYS A 123 8.10 2.21 -0.70
C CYS A 123 9.34 1.77 0.10
N ALA A 124 9.91 2.70 0.85
CA ALA A 124 11.02 2.41 1.76
C ALA A 124 10.95 3.25 3.03
N VAL A 125 11.53 2.76 4.12
CA VAL A 125 11.90 3.56 5.28
C VAL A 125 13.35 3.95 5.11
N ILE A 126 13.62 5.26 5.14
CA ILE A 126 14.93 5.84 4.90
C ILE A 126 15.32 6.69 6.11
N GLU A 127 16.55 6.51 6.59
CA GLU A 127 17.20 7.36 7.60
C GLU A 127 18.02 8.46 6.90
N GLY A 128 18.13 9.64 7.48
CA GLY A 128 18.98 10.72 6.97
C GLY A 128 18.24 11.76 6.12
N LEU A 129 17.00 11.49 5.69
CA LEU A 129 16.27 12.45 4.84
C LEU A 129 15.81 13.70 5.60
N GLN A 130 15.56 13.61 6.92
CA GLN A 130 15.22 14.82 7.68
C GLN A 130 16.46 15.66 7.91
N GLN A 131 17.59 15.01 8.22
CA GLN A 131 18.88 15.70 8.30
C GLN A 131 19.25 16.37 6.97
N PHE A 132 19.12 15.65 5.85
CA PHE A 132 19.33 16.20 4.51
C PHE A 132 18.52 17.48 4.26
N ALA A 133 17.23 17.45 4.60
CA ALA A 133 16.35 18.61 4.43
C ALA A 133 16.75 19.82 5.30
N ARG A 134 17.40 19.58 6.46
CA ARG A 134 17.95 20.65 7.33
C ARG A 134 19.25 21.21 6.80
N ASP A 135 20.12 20.36 6.24
CA ASP A 135 21.43 20.77 5.72
C ASP A 135 21.29 21.50 4.38
N TYR A 136 20.26 21.16 3.60
CA TYR A 136 20.01 21.68 2.26
C TYR A 136 18.58 22.23 2.06
N PRO A 137 18.11 23.20 2.87
CA PRO A 137 16.74 23.71 2.81
C PRO A 137 16.38 24.35 1.45
N GLN A 138 17.37 24.84 0.72
CA GLN A 138 17.23 25.43 -0.62
C GLN A 138 17.08 24.38 -1.73
N TYR A 139 17.32 23.10 -1.45
CA TYR A 139 17.20 22.01 -2.39
C TYR A 139 16.10 21.03 -1.92
N PRO A 140 14.82 21.29 -2.24
CA PRO A 140 13.74 20.40 -1.85
C PRO A 140 13.87 19.06 -2.58
N LEU A 141 13.77 17.96 -1.83
CA LEU A 141 13.99 16.60 -2.33
C LEU A 141 13.18 16.28 -3.60
N GLU A 142 11.91 16.69 -3.65
CA GLU A 142 11.05 16.50 -4.82
C GLU A 142 11.64 17.11 -6.09
N ARG A 143 12.25 18.30 -6.03
CA ARG A 143 12.84 18.92 -7.23
C ARG A 143 14.10 18.18 -7.64
N ILE A 144 14.99 17.88 -6.69
CA ILE A 144 16.28 17.24 -6.96
C ILE A 144 16.08 15.88 -7.65
N LEU A 145 15.19 15.04 -7.09
CA LEU A 145 15.06 13.65 -7.52
C LEU A 145 14.58 13.49 -8.96
N PHE A 146 13.90 14.49 -9.51
CA PHE A 146 13.34 14.46 -10.87
C PHE A 146 14.01 15.47 -11.81
N ASP A 147 15.10 16.12 -11.37
CA ASP A 147 15.79 17.13 -12.16
C ASP A 147 16.76 16.46 -13.16
N PRO A 148 16.52 16.58 -14.48
CA PRO A 148 17.32 15.90 -15.50
C PRO A 148 18.78 16.37 -15.56
N GLN A 149 19.18 17.42 -14.83
CA GLN A 149 20.59 17.78 -14.69
C GLN A 149 21.42 16.69 -13.98
N TYR A 150 20.79 15.86 -13.14
CA TYR A 150 21.47 14.77 -12.44
C TYR A 150 21.36 13.47 -13.25
N PRO A 151 22.48 12.78 -13.53
CA PRO A 151 22.45 11.49 -14.25
C PRO A 151 21.61 10.42 -13.56
N GLU A 152 21.51 10.46 -12.22
CA GLU A 152 20.76 9.52 -11.40
C GLU A 152 19.28 9.91 -11.19
N ALA A 153 18.83 11.02 -11.80
CA ALA A 153 17.46 11.48 -11.64
C ALA A 153 16.44 10.41 -12.06
N LEU A 154 15.34 10.36 -11.30
CA LEU A 154 14.23 9.49 -11.60
C LEU A 154 13.40 10.06 -12.76
N PRO A 155 12.64 9.20 -13.48
CA PRO A 155 11.64 9.66 -14.43
C PRO A 155 10.64 10.64 -13.76
N PRO A 156 10.07 11.59 -14.52
CA PRO A 156 9.15 12.60 -13.97
C PRO A 156 8.06 11.99 -13.09
N GLY A 157 7.90 12.55 -11.88
CA GLY A 157 7.00 12.00 -10.89
C GLY A 157 6.84 12.93 -9.69
N PHE A 158 6.42 12.35 -8.57
CA PHE A 158 6.28 13.03 -7.30
C PHE A 158 6.65 12.08 -6.17
N ILE A 159 7.18 12.66 -5.10
CA ILE A 159 7.57 11.95 -3.88
C ILE A 159 6.71 12.42 -2.72
N TRP A 160 6.21 11.47 -1.94
CA TRP A 160 5.56 11.77 -0.67
C TRP A 160 6.05 10.81 0.41
N GLY A 161 5.76 11.14 1.66
CA GLY A 161 6.18 10.32 2.77
C GLY A 161 5.88 10.96 4.11
N ALA A 162 6.07 10.21 5.18
CA ALA A 162 5.81 10.65 6.54
C ALA A 162 6.95 10.23 7.48
N ALA A 163 7.29 11.12 8.42
CA ALA A 163 8.17 10.76 9.52
C ALA A 163 7.51 9.68 10.39
N LEU A 164 8.29 8.70 10.83
CA LEU A 164 7.82 7.65 11.73
C LEU A 164 7.68 8.24 13.15
N PRO A 165 6.52 8.05 13.83
CA PRO A 165 6.35 8.49 15.21
C PRO A 165 7.44 7.94 16.14
N GLY A 166 7.98 8.80 17.02
CA GLY A 166 9.03 8.43 17.96
C GLY A 166 10.44 8.30 17.36
N SER A 167 10.62 8.53 16.05
CA SER A 167 11.95 8.56 15.42
C SER A 167 12.39 9.99 15.08
N SER A 168 13.67 10.29 15.28
CA SER A 168 14.28 11.58 14.96
C SER A 168 14.64 11.76 13.48
N ASP A 169 14.74 10.68 12.69
CA ASP A 169 15.26 10.76 11.32
C ASP A 169 14.76 9.66 10.37
N LEU A 170 13.89 8.75 10.81
CA LEU A 170 13.27 7.76 9.93
C LEU A 170 12.05 8.34 9.22
N ARG A 171 11.98 8.14 7.91
CA ARG A 171 10.86 8.54 7.07
C ARG A 171 10.44 7.40 6.15
N MET A 172 9.14 7.07 6.14
CA MET A 172 8.56 6.27 5.08
C MET A 172 8.44 7.14 3.84
N VAL A 173 8.89 6.65 2.69
CA VAL A 173 8.92 7.35 1.42
C VAL A 173 8.30 6.50 0.32
N ALA A 174 7.46 7.14 -0.47
CA ALA A 174 6.92 6.67 -1.73
C ALA A 174 7.32 7.68 -2.82
N GLY A 175 8.43 7.42 -3.51
CA GLY A 175 8.99 8.30 -4.54
C GLY A 175 9.33 7.60 -5.87
N THR A 176 9.35 6.27 -5.89
CA THR A 176 9.60 5.49 -7.11
C THR A 176 8.31 5.31 -7.91
N ARG A 177 8.42 5.28 -9.24
CA ARG A 177 7.32 5.02 -10.16
C ARG A 177 7.80 4.22 -11.34
N VAL A 178 7.25 3.02 -11.52
CA VAL A 178 7.54 2.19 -12.68
C VAL A 178 6.43 2.36 -13.71
N HIS A 179 6.64 3.28 -14.66
CA HIS A 179 5.65 3.55 -15.70
C HIS A 179 5.51 2.37 -16.68
N GLY A 180 4.28 2.12 -17.14
CA GLY A 180 4.00 1.12 -18.16
C GLY A 180 4.03 -0.34 -17.68
N ALA A 181 4.26 -0.59 -16.39
CA ALA A 181 4.27 -1.94 -15.84
C ALA A 181 2.86 -2.39 -15.45
N ASN A 182 2.34 -3.41 -16.13
CA ASN A 182 1.13 -4.11 -15.75
C ASN A 182 1.49 -5.33 -14.88
N CYS A 183 1.52 -5.11 -13.56
CA CYS A 183 1.83 -6.14 -12.56
C CYS A 183 0.83 -7.31 -12.48
N ALA A 184 -0.19 -7.30 -13.33
CA ALA A 184 -1.09 -8.41 -13.60
C ALA A 184 -0.38 -9.61 -14.28
N HIS A 185 0.81 -9.38 -14.84
CA HIS A 185 1.68 -10.35 -15.50
C HIS A 185 2.97 -10.57 -14.70
N ALA A 186 3.36 -11.83 -14.52
CA ALA A 186 4.46 -12.21 -13.61
C ALA A 186 5.83 -11.63 -14.02
N GLU A 187 6.12 -11.61 -15.32
CA GLU A 187 7.38 -11.07 -15.86
C GLU A 187 7.47 -9.56 -15.66
N GLU A 188 6.37 -8.84 -15.92
CA GLU A 188 6.29 -7.39 -15.69
C GLU A 188 6.33 -7.04 -14.19
N LEU A 189 5.68 -7.82 -13.33
CA LEU A 189 5.77 -7.65 -11.89
C LEU A 189 7.21 -7.80 -11.39
N THR A 190 7.93 -8.81 -11.89
CA THR A 190 9.35 -9.04 -11.56
C THR A 190 10.21 -7.87 -12.05
N ALA A 191 10.04 -7.47 -13.32
CA ALA A 191 10.77 -6.35 -13.90
C ALA A 191 10.50 -5.05 -13.14
N ALA A 192 9.24 -4.80 -12.75
CA ALA A 192 8.86 -3.61 -11.99
C ALA A 192 9.47 -3.61 -10.60
N GLU A 193 9.51 -4.74 -9.91
CA GLU A 193 10.14 -4.83 -8.59
C GLU A 193 11.65 -4.56 -8.65
N LEU A 194 12.34 -5.07 -9.67
CA LEU A 194 13.75 -4.78 -9.93
C LEU A 194 13.97 -3.29 -10.24
N GLU A 195 13.14 -2.71 -11.10
CA GLU A 195 13.22 -1.30 -11.47
C GLU A 195 12.94 -0.38 -10.28
N GLY A 196 11.93 -0.69 -9.46
CA GLY A 196 11.62 0.08 -8.26
C GLY A 196 12.77 0.06 -7.24
N ARG A 197 13.45 -1.09 -7.07
CA ARG A 197 14.68 -1.18 -6.26
C ARG A 197 15.84 -0.38 -6.87
N ARG A 198 15.99 -0.42 -8.19
CA ARG A 198 17.00 0.37 -8.91
C ARG A 198 16.75 1.87 -8.73
N GLN A 199 15.52 2.35 -8.88
CA GLN A 199 15.16 3.75 -8.65
C GLN A 199 15.44 4.19 -7.21
N LEU A 200 15.10 3.35 -6.22
CA LEU A 200 15.41 3.64 -4.83
C LEU A 200 16.92 3.79 -4.60
N ARG A 201 17.73 2.92 -5.21
CA ARG A 201 19.20 3.03 -5.18
C ARG A 201 19.68 4.31 -5.86
N SER A 202 19.14 4.66 -7.03
CA SER A 202 19.45 5.90 -7.74
C SER A 202 19.15 7.16 -6.91
N MET A 203 18.02 7.20 -6.19
CA MET A 203 17.73 8.30 -5.25
C MET A 203 18.86 8.48 -4.22
N MET A 204 19.33 7.37 -3.64
CA MET A 204 20.38 7.41 -2.62
C MET A 204 21.76 7.76 -3.20
N ASP A 205 22.04 7.36 -4.44
CA ASP A 205 23.29 7.69 -5.12
C ASP A 205 23.34 9.16 -5.54
N LEU A 206 22.22 9.69 -6.05
CA LEU A 206 22.09 11.11 -6.37
C LEU A 206 22.45 11.98 -5.16
N LEU A 207 21.81 11.72 -4.01
CA LEU A 207 22.06 12.50 -2.79
C LEU A 207 23.50 12.33 -2.29
N ARG A 208 24.09 11.14 -2.43
CA ARG A 208 25.48 10.91 -2.02
C ARG A 208 26.49 11.64 -2.92
N HIS A 209 26.30 11.59 -4.24
CA HIS A 209 27.27 12.13 -5.19
C HIS A 209 27.24 13.65 -5.27
N HIS A 210 26.05 14.24 -5.21
CA HIS A 210 25.85 15.67 -5.47
C HIS A 210 25.67 16.52 -4.20
N PHE A 211 25.49 15.89 -3.03
CA PHE A 211 25.26 16.58 -1.76
C PHE A 211 26.10 16.00 -0.59
N PRO A 212 27.44 15.96 -0.71
CA PRO A 212 28.32 15.26 0.24
C PRO A 212 28.45 15.89 1.63
N GLY A 213 27.91 17.10 1.84
CA GLY A 213 27.99 17.83 3.11
C GLY A 213 26.96 17.40 4.16
N SER A 214 25.98 16.57 3.79
CA SER A 214 25.06 15.93 4.73
C SER A 214 25.43 14.46 4.94
N ARG A 215 25.02 13.88 6.07
CA ARG A 215 25.09 12.43 6.27
C ARG A 215 24.28 11.76 5.14
N PRO A 216 24.88 10.85 4.35
CA PRO A 216 24.19 10.26 3.22
C PRO A 216 22.97 9.45 3.70
N PRO A 217 21.78 9.64 3.11
CA PRO A 217 20.62 8.85 3.47
C PRO A 217 20.85 7.35 3.23
N ILE A 218 20.27 6.53 4.10
CA ILE A 218 20.38 5.07 4.01
C ILE A 218 18.98 4.43 4.02
N PRO A 219 18.71 3.46 3.13
CA PRO A 219 17.50 2.66 3.22
C PRO A 219 17.62 1.71 4.42
N VAL A 220 16.68 1.79 5.35
CA VAL A 220 16.60 0.91 6.52
C VAL A 220 15.75 -0.31 6.22
N ILE A 221 14.61 -0.09 5.56
CA ILE A 221 13.69 -1.15 5.12
C ILE A 221 13.21 -0.79 3.73
N THR A 222 13.23 -1.76 2.82
CA THR A 222 12.57 -1.68 1.52
C THR A 222 11.36 -2.59 1.51
N ALA A 223 10.30 -2.21 0.80
CA ALA A 223 9.15 -3.10 0.64
C ALA A 223 9.60 -4.46 0.05
N SER A 224 9.18 -5.56 0.70
CA SER A 224 9.46 -6.92 0.23
C SER A 224 8.79 -7.23 -1.10
N HIS A 225 7.69 -6.52 -1.39
CA HIS A 225 6.96 -6.56 -2.65
C HIS A 225 6.72 -5.14 -3.16
N ILE A 226 6.79 -4.94 -4.48
CA ILE A 226 6.40 -3.64 -5.04
C ILE A 226 4.91 -3.38 -4.81
N GLY A 227 4.56 -2.15 -4.43
CA GLY A 227 3.18 -1.75 -4.20
C GLY A 227 2.41 -1.60 -5.51
N ILE A 228 1.64 -2.63 -5.89
CA ILE A 228 0.72 -2.59 -7.01
C ILE A 228 -0.39 -1.58 -6.72
N ARG A 229 -0.61 -0.65 -7.64
CA ARG A 229 -1.63 0.40 -7.48
C ARG A 229 -2.92 0.11 -8.24
N GLN A 230 -2.81 -0.56 -9.38
CA GLN A 230 -3.95 -0.87 -10.23
C GLN A 230 -3.58 -1.95 -11.24
N THR A 231 -4.50 -2.88 -11.46
CA THR A 231 -4.42 -3.91 -12.50
C THR A 231 -5.81 -4.19 -13.04
N ARG A 232 -6.59 -5.08 -12.41
CA ARG A 232 -7.92 -5.49 -12.84
C ARG A 232 -9.00 -4.97 -11.91
N HIS A 233 -10.18 -4.68 -12.47
CA HIS A 233 -11.36 -4.31 -11.70
C HIS A 233 -12.46 -5.32 -11.94
N ILE A 234 -13.05 -5.84 -10.88
CA ILE A 234 -14.16 -6.81 -10.95
C ILE A 234 -15.40 -6.13 -11.56
N HIS A 235 -16.13 -6.85 -12.41
CA HIS A 235 -17.51 -6.50 -12.74
C HIS A 235 -18.44 -7.00 -11.63
N GLY A 236 -18.60 -6.17 -10.60
CA GLY A 236 -19.52 -6.44 -9.49
C GLY A 236 -20.98 -6.28 -9.89
N LEU A 237 -21.89 -6.72 -9.00
CA LEU A 237 -23.34 -6.53 -9.14
C LEU A 237 -23.72 -5.04 -9.16
N GLN A 238 -22.97 -4.22 -8.43
CA GLN A 238 -23.10 -2.78 -8.40
C GLN A 238 -21.71 -2.16 -8.55
N ARG A 239 -21.65 -0.99 -9.18
CA ARG A 239 -20.44 -0.18 -9.28
C ARG A 239 -20.69 1.13 -8.54
N VAL A 240 -19.77 1.49 -7.66
CA VAL A 240 -19.75 2.82 -7.05
C VAL A 240 -19.29 3.82 -8.12
N HIS A 241 -20.09 4.85 -8.35
CA HIS A 241 -19.81 5.93 -9.28
C HIS A 241 -19.34 7.19 -8.55
N GLU A 242 -18.73 8.11 -9.28
CA GLU A 242 -18.28 9.40 -8.76
C GLU A 242 -19.41 10.15 -8.05
N GLN A 243 -20.62 10.16 -8.63
CA GLN A 243 -21.76 10.83 -8.03
C GLN A 243 -22.19 10.21 -6.69
N ASP A 244 -22.03 8.90 -6.51
CA ASP A 244 -22.30 8.24 -5.23
C ASP A 244 -21.35 8.77 -4.15
N LEU A 245 -20.08 8.99 -4.51
CA LEU A 245 -19.07 9.58 -3.61
C LEU A 245 -19.37 11.05 -3.31
N LEU A 246 -19.64 11.86 -4.34
CA LEU A 246 -19.90 13.29 -4.20
C LEU A 246 -21.20 13.59 -3.44
N SER A 247 -22.21 12.73 -3.56
CA SER A 247 -23.49 12.87 -2.84
C SER A 247 -23.48 12.26 -1.44
N GLY A 248 -22.41 11.55 -1.07
CA GLY A 248 -22.35 10.79 0.18
C GLY A 248 -23.38 9.66 0.24
N HIS A 249 -23.68 9.03 -0.91
CA HIS A 249 -24.65 7.95 -0.99
C HIS A 249 -24.27 6.79 -0.06
N ARG A 250 -25.20 6.39 0.81
CA ARG A 250 -25.02 5.27 1.74
C ARG A 250 -25.73 4.03 1.19
N PHE A 251 -24.94 3.03 0.80
CA PHE A 251 -25.45 1.74 0.36
C PHE A 251 -25.95 0.91 1.56
N PRO A 252 -27.14 0.27 1.50
CA PRO A 252 -27.69 -0.52 2.61
C PRO A 252 -26.81 -1.70 3.05
N ASP A 253 -25.98 -2.22 2.15
CA ASP A 253 -25.06 -3.34 2.33
C ASP A 253 -23.60 -2.90 2.49
N ALA A 254 -23.34 -1.62 2.75
CA ALA A 254 -22.00 -1.11 2.96
C ALA A 254 -21.32 -1.73 4.20
N ILE A 255 -20.23 -2.46 3.99
CA ILE A 255 -19.40 -3.07 5.05
C ILE A 255 -18.08 -2.31 5.31
N GLY A 256 -17.84 -1.23 4.58
CA GLY A 256 -16.68 -0.36 4.74
C GLY A 256 -16.91 1.00 4.10
N CYS A 257 -16.37 2.05 4.72
CA CYS A 257 -16.37 3.41 4.20
C CYS A 257 -14.92 3.80 3.92
N GLY A 258 -14.60 4.12 2.67
CA GLY A 258 -13.29 4.62 2.27
C GLY A 258 -13.42 6.03 1.72
N THR A 259 -12.52 6.91 2.13
CA THR A 259 -12.31 8.22 1.50
C THR A 259 -10.84 8.26 1.09
N TYR A 260 -10.53 8.81 -0.09
CA TYR A 260 -9.14 9.06 -0.51
C TYR A 260 -8.77 10.51 -0.21
#